data_AF-A0A484ARD2-F1
#
_entry.id   AF-A0A484ARD2-F1
#
_cell.length_a   1.000
_cell.length_b   1.000
_cell.length_c   1.000
_cell.angle_alpha   90.00
_cell.angle_beta   90.00
_cell.angle_gamma   90.00
#
_symmetry.space_group_name_H-M   'P 1'
#
loop_
_entity.id
_entity.type
_entity.pdbx_description
1 polymer ?
#
loop_
_entity_poly.entity_id
_entity_poly.type
_entity_poly.pdbx_seq_one_letter_code
_entity_poly.pdbx_strand_id
1 'polypeptide(L)'
;GELFQQPYQELGNDVLQYATTPRLSQVSANNWGLVIAKDNVFLEQPGVTDGWSDKELTIRNIAQENSHMWFGNSITCLWWSHIWLHEGFARYYEYFLGHQLYPDYQLDQQFLVQTLHEALLFDSQNITQPMTSAQVNINTPGDINYKFERIAFAKAASVIRMWSILMGEENFKTAIRNFLREYRLSTVTPPMLYVHLTENWPKEQHVTLNALYYDFNIKVGYPRIIVSLDEDNQTFRFEQKRFLLNSTDGSNPNLRYTTPISWTTNLGRNFQNLTPNFYFESHETFYRGRMNKPFDWIIVNIKQAFYYRVHYQPPLLGRIQKALTKADHSEIPVENRAAIIDDLFNFALAELIDYVEVFEFMEYMSTET
;
A
#
# COMPACT_ATOMS: atom_id res chain seq x y z
N GLY A 1 1.69 -14.07 -17.82
CA GLY A 1 1.17 -15.33 -18.37
C GLY A 1 0.91 -16.35 -17.28
N GLU A 2 1.96 -17.00 -16.77
CA GLU A 2 1.86 -18.09 -15.78
C GLU A 2 1.10 -17.70 -14.50
N LEU A 3 1.44 -16.54 -13.92
CA LEU A 3 0.77 -16.02 -12.72
C LEU A 3 -0.76 -15.97 -12.87
N PHE A 4 -1.22 -15.51 -14.02
CA PHE A 4 -2.65 -15.32 -14.34
C PHE A 4 -3.31 -16.53 -15.00
N GLN A 5 -2.56 -17.62 -15.24
CA GLN A 5 -3.05 -18.80 -15.98
C GLN A 5 -3.73 -18.43 -17.31
N GLN A 6 -3.20 -17.39 -17.96
CA GLN A 6 -3.70 -16.85 -19.21
C GLN A 6 -2.47 -16.38 -20.01
N PRO A 7 -1.99 -17.16 -21.00
CA PRO A 7 -0.91 -16.78 -21.88
C PRO A 7 -1.16 -15.44 -22.58
N TYR A 8 -0.09 -14.72 -22.92
CA TYR A 8 -0.20 -13.44 -23.61
C TYR A 8 -0.87 -13.58 -24.99
N GLN A 9 -0.58 -14.68 -25.70
CA GLN A 9 -1.18 -14.97 -27.01
C GLN A 9 -2.71 -15.12 -26.93
N GLU A 10 -3.24 -15.58 -25.81
CA GLU A 10 -4.68 -15.65 -25.59
C GLU A 10 -5.35 -14.27 -25.44
N LEU A 11 -4.55 -13.21 -25.29
CA LEU A 11 -5.02 -11.82 -25.29
C LEU A 11 -5.17 -11.25 -26.71
N GLY A 12 -4.89 -12.04 -27.76
CA GLY A 12 -5.09 -11.65 -29.15
C GLY A 12 -3.86 -11.04 -29.84
N ASN A 13 -2.67 -11.18 -29.26
CA ASN A 13 -1.41 -10.69 -29.83
C ASN A 13 -0.35 -11.79 -29.89
N ASP A 14 0.27 -12.01 -31.05
CA ASP A 14 1.27 -13.07 -31.22
C ASP A 14 2.61 -12.74 -30.54
N VAL A 15 2.96 -11.45 -30.50
CA VAL A 15 4.24 -10.95 -29.99
C VAL A 15 4.03 -9.70 -29.14
N LEU A 16 4.88 -9.54 -28.12
CA LEU A 16 5.02 -8.32 -27.35
C LEU A 16 6.37 -7.69 -27.71
N GLN A 17 6.33 -6.47 -28.23
CA GLN A 17 7.52 -5.73 -28.65
C GLN A 17 7.82 -4.60 -27.67
N TYR A 18 9.09 -4.22 -27.58
CA TYR A 18 9.55 -3.06 -26.84
C TYR A 18 10.26 -2.11 -27.80
N ALA A 19 9.96 -0.83 -27.68
CA ALA A 19 10.65 0.24 -28.40
C ALA A 19 11.08 1.32 -27.42
N THR A 20 12.13 2.06 -27.78
CA THR A 20 12.57 3.22 -27.02
C THR A 20 12.49 4.49 -27.84
N THR A 21 12.32 5.62 -27.15
CA THR A 21 12.39 6.94 -27.77
C THR A 21 12.95 7.96 -26.79
N PRO A 22 13.79 8.91 -27.24
CA PRO A 22 14.31 9.98 -26.39
C PRO A 22 13.24 11.03 -26.04
N ARG A 23 12.07 11.01 -26.71
CA ARG A 23 11.05 12.08 -26.64
C ARG A 23 9.69 11.56 -26.18
N LEU A 24 9.66 10.73 -25.15
CA LEU A 24 8.41 10.38 -24.47
C LEU A 24 8.14 11.35 -23.32
N SER A 25 6.89 11.83 -23.19
CA SER A 25 6.48 12.70 -22.08
C SER A 25 6.45 11.91 -20.76
N GLN A 26 5.83 10.73 -20.79
CA GLN A 26 5.81 9.75 -19.71
C GLN A 26 7.09 8.90 -19.71
N VAL A 27 7.30 8.11 -18.65
CA VAL A 27 8.45 7.18 -18.57
C VAL A 27 8.28 6.03 -19.57
N SER A 28 7.06 5.51 -19.66
CA SER A 28 6.65 4.39 -20.48
C SER A 28 5.19 4.57 -20.94
N ALA A 29 4.81 3.80 -21.96
CA ALA A 29 3.45 3.69 -22.45
C ALA A 29 3.12 2.22 -22.75
N ASN A 30 1.98 1.78 -22.24
CA ASN A 30 1.53 0.38 -22.18
C ASN A 30 0.78 -0.08 -23.44
N ASN A 31 1.08 0.47 -24.62
CA ASN A 31 0.31 0.18 -25.83
C ASN A 31 0.28 -1.33 -26.10
N TRP A 32 -0.90 -1.87 -26.44
CA TRP A 32 -1.09 -3.31 -26.55
C TRP A 32 -0.27 -3.91 -27.69
N GLY A 33 0.74 -4.71 -27.35
CA GLY A 33 1.67 -5.32 -28.33
C GLY A 33 2.95 -4.53 -28.57
N LEU A 34 3.02 -3.26 -28.14
CA LEU A 34 4.21 -2.41 -28.30
C LEU A 34 4.39 -1.50 -27.09
N VAL A 35 5.17 -1.94 -26.11
CA VAL A 35 5.55 -1.09 -24.98
C VAL A 35 6.62 -0.10 -25.45
N ILE A 36 6.39 1.19 -25.20
CA ILE A 36 7.34 2.25 -25.57
C ILE A 36 7.86 2.88 -24.29
N ALA A 37 9.17 3.00 -24.11
CA ALA A 37 9.76 3.70 -22.96
C ALA A 37 10.82 4.71 -23.38
N LYS A 38 11.27 5.53 -22.42
CA LYS A 38 12.46 6.36 -22.62
C LYS A 38 13.70 5.50 -22.81
N ASP A 39 14.65 5.99 -23.61
CA ASP A 39 15.90 5.29 -23.90
C ASP A 39 16.63 4.82 -22.63
N ASN A 40 16.68 5.67 -21.61
CA ASN A 40 17.34 5.36 -20.34
C ASN A 40 16.62 4.31 -19.47
N VAL A 41 15.45 3.81 -19.88
CA VAL A 41 14.72 2.76 -19.17
C VAL A 41 15.09 1.38 -19.70
N PHE A 42 15.29 1.20 -21.00
CA PHE A 42 15.57 -0.12 -21.60
C PHE A 42 16.96 -0.27 -22.23
N LEU A 43 17.63 0.82 -22.60
CA LEU A 43 18.98 0.73 -23.16
C LEU A 43 20.01 0.67 -22.04
N GLU A 44 20.64 -0.48 -21.86
CA GLU A 44 21.82 -0.64 -21.01
C GLU A 44 23.06 -0.14 -21.76
N GLN A 45 23.64 0.97 -21.29
CA GLN A 45 24.89 1.51 -21.79
C GLN A 45 25.93 1.49 -20.66
N PRO A 46 27.06 0.78 -20.83
CA PRO A 46 28.09 0.69 -19.82
C PRO A 46 28.59 2.05 -19.31
N GLY A 47 28.59 2.24 -18.00
CA GLY A 47 28.97 3.49 -17.32
C GLY A 47 27.96 4.63 -17.43
N VAL A 48 26.75 4.39 -17.95
CA VAL A 48 25.72 5.42 -18.18
C VAL A 48 24.34 5.01 -17.65
N THR A 49 23.87 3.82 -18.02
CA THR A 49 22.54 3.27 -17.64
C THR A 49 22.63 1.80 -17.24
N ASP A 50 23.75 1.41 -16.64
CA ASP A 50 24.06 0.05 -16.17
C ASP A 50 24.19 -0.03 -14.64
N GLY A 51 23.91 1.08 -13.94
CA GLY A 51 23.94 1.15 -12.49
C GLY A 51 22.83 0.35 -11.83
N TRP A 52 22.95 0.14 -10.52
CA TRP A 52 21.94 -0.58 -9.74
C TRP A 52 20.56 0.08 -9.84
N SER A 53 20.48 1.41 -9.71
CA SER A 53 19.23 2.17 -9.82
C SER A 53 18.63 2.13 -11.22
N ASP A 54 19.45 2.10 -12.25
CA ASP A 54 18.96 2.02 -13.64
C ASP A 54 18.30 0.66 -13.88
N LYS A 55 18.97 -0.43 -13.44
CA LYS A 55 18.42 -1.78 -13.56
C LYS A 55 17.17 -1.99 -12.70
N GLU A 56 17.14 -1.41 -11.50
CA GLU A 56 15.95 -1.37 -10.64
C GLU A 56 14.77 -0.72 -11.37
N LEU A 57 14.99 0.45 -11.98
CA LEU A 57 13.99 1.17 -12.77
C LEU A 57 13.53 0.33 -13.97
N THR A 58 14.45 -0.31 -14.70
CA THR A 58 14.14 -1.19 -15.84
C THR A 58 13.24 -2.35 -15.40
N ILE A 59 13.60 -3.06 -14.33
CA ILE A 59 12.85 -4.21 -13.80
C ILE A 59 11.41 -3.78 -13.48
N ARG A 60 11.26 -2.68 -12.74
CA ARG A 60 9.95 -2.15 -12.36
C ARG A 60 9.12 -1.76 -13.58
N ASN A 61 9.68 -1.00 -14.51
CA ASN A 61 8.95 -0.60 -15.72
C ASN A 61 8.50 -1.82 -16.53
N ILE A 62 9.38 -2.80 -16.76
CA ILE A 62 8.98 -4.01 -17.48
C ILE A 62 7.85 -4.74 -16.74
N ALA A 63 7.93 -4.86 -15.41
CA ALA A 63 6.87 -5.50 -14.63
C ALA A 63 5.54 -4.74 -14.66
N GLN A 64 5.57 -3.40 -14.55
CA GLN A 64 4.39 -2.54 -14.61
C GLN A 64 3.72 -2.61 -16.00
N GLU A 65 4.48 -2.35 -17.06
CA GLU A 65 3.97 -2.31 -18.43
C GLU A 65 3.45 -3.67 -18.91
N ASN A 66 4.11 -4.76 -18.51
CA ASN A 66 3.62 -6.10 -18.81
C ASN A 66 2.34 -6.45 -18.04
N SER A 67 2.20 -5.95 -16.82
CA SER A 67 0.96 -6.14 -16.05
C SER A 67 -0.22 -5.47 -16.74
N HIS A 68 -0.01 -4.33 -17.40
CA HIS A 68 -1.06 -3.65 -18.17
C HIS A 68 -1.62 -4.45 -19.35
N MET A 69 -0.87 -5.43 -19.87
CA MET A 69 -1.39 -6.35 -20.89
C MET A 69 -2.64 -7.10 -20.40
N TRP A 70 -2.69 -7.42 -19.10
CA TRP A 70 -3.88 -7.94 -18.44
C TRP A 70 -4.75 -6.78 -17.90
N PHE A 71 -4.19 -5.87 -17.10
CA PHE A 71 -4.91 -4.78 -16.41
C PHE A 71 -4.78 -3.43 -17.14
N GLY A 72 -5.68 -3.15 -18.07
CA GLY A 72 -5.55 -1.98 -18.95
C GLY A 72 -6.05 -2.32 -20.34
N ASN A 73 -5.40 -3.36 -20.89
CA ASN A 73 -5.57 -3.77 -22.28
C ASN A 73 -6.59 -4.90 -22.43
N SER A 74 -6.33 -6.09 -21.87
CA SER A 74 -7.27 -7.21 -21.93
C SER A 74 -8.57 -6.92 -21.17
N ILE A 75 -8.48 -6.39 -19.95
CA ILE A 75 -9.61 -5.80 -19.24
C ILE A 75 -9.45 -4.28 -19.15
N THR A 76 -10.40 -3.55 -19.70
CA THR A 76 -10.37 -2.08 -19.71
C THR A 76 -11.45 -1.54 -18.79
N CYS A 77 -11.14 -0.57 -17.92
CA CYS A 77 -12.14 0.01 -17.05
C CYS A 77 -13.20 0.75 -17.87
N LEU A 78 -14.47 0.69 -17.47
CA LEU A 78 -15.57 1.35 -18.17
C LEU A 78 -15.42 2.86 -18.28
N TRP A 79 -14.80 3.47 -17.29
CA TRP A 79 -14.62 4.90 -17.23
C TRP A 79 -13.40 5.26 -16.39
N TRP A 80 -12.80 6.42 -16.66
CA TRP A 80 -11.63 6.94 -15.95
C TRP A 80 -11.83 7.11 -14.44
N SER A 81 -13.09 7.17 -13.97
CA SER A 81 -13.40 7.14 -12.54
C SER A 81 -12.90 5.88 -11.83
N HIS A 82 -12.61 4.82 -12.59
CA HIS A 82 -12.20 3.49 -12.13
C HIS A 82 -10.77 3.15 -12.55
N ILE A 83 -9.96 4.15 -12.96
CA ILE A 83 -8.62 3.94 -13.53
C ILE A 83 -7.65 3.20 -12.59
N TRP A 84 -7.93 3.21 -11.28
CA TRP A 84 -7.17 2.42 -10.31
C TRP A 84 -7.20 0.90 -10.60
N LEU A 85 -8.21 0.38 -11.31
CA LEU A 85 -8.24 -1.02 -11.75
C LEU A 85 -7.10 -1.36 -12.71
N HIS A 86 -6.54 -0.36 -13.39
CA HIS A 86 -5.37 -0.50 -14.24
C HIS A 86 -4.12 -0.23 -13.43
N GLU A 87 -4.01 1.01 -12.96
CA GLU A 87 -2.79 1.55 -12.39
C GLU A 87 -2.45 0.93 -11.04
N GLY A 88 -3.45 0.62 -10.21
CA GLY A 88 -3.26 0.01 -8.91
C GLY A 88 -2.74 -1.43 -9.02
N PHE A 89 -3.27 -2.22 -9.95
CA PHE A 89 -2.79 -3.58 -10.18
C PHE A 89 -1.41 -3.59 -10.85
N ALA A 90 -1.19 -2.71 -11.82
CA ALA A 90 0.12 -2.58 -12.46
C ALA A 90 1.19 -2.19 -11.44
N ARG A 91 0.92 -1.19 -10.58
CA ARG A 91 1.80 -0.79 -9.47
C ARG A 91 1.97 -1.88 -8.41
N TYR A 92 0.95 -2.68 -8.12
CA TYR A 92 1.10 -3.82 -7.20
C TYR A 92 2.06 -4.87 -7.79
N TYR A 93 1.86 -5.30 -9.03
CA TYR A 93 2.73 -6.29 -9.66
C TYR A 93 4.12 -5.75 -9.99
N GLU A 94 4.26 -4.46 -10.32
CA GLU A 94 5.55 -3.77 -10.47
C GLU A 94 6.52 -4.14 -9.33
N TYR A 95 6.06 -4.04 -8.08
CA TYR A 95 6.88 -4.30 -6.92
C TYR A 95 6.89 -5.77 -6.50
N PHE A 96 5.72 -6.43 -6.40
CA PHE A 96 5.66 -7.78 -5.83
C PHE A 96 6.05 -8.87 -6.82
N LEU A 97 5.65 -8.76 -8.10
CA LEU A 97 6.16 -9.66 -9.14
C LEU A 97 7.61 -9.31 -9.48
N GLY A 98 7.96 -8.02 -9.51
CA GLY A 98 9.34 -7.57 -9.66
C GLY A 98 10.26 -8.19 -8.59
N HIS A 99 9.88 -8.12 -7.31
CA HIS A 99 10.62 -8.73 -6.20
C HIS A 99 10.72 -10.25 -6.35
N GLN A 100 9.63 -10.92 -6.72
CA GLN A 100 9.64 -12.37 -6.92
C GLN A 100 10.63 -12.79 -8.01
N LEU A 101 10.74 -12.02 -9.09
CA LEU A 101 11.64 -12.30 -10.20
C LEU A 101 13.10 -11.88 -9.91
N TYR A 102 13.28 -10.80 -9.15
CA TYR A 102 14.59 -10.20 -8.85
C TYR A 102 14.69 -9.82 -7.36
N PRO A 103 14.80 -10.82 -6.45
CA PRO A 103 14.73 -10.61 -5.01
C PRO A 103 15.87 -9.74 -4.45
N ASP A 104 17.03 -9.73 -5.11
CA ASP A 104 18.20 -8.93 -4.72
C ASP A 104 17.93 -7.41 -4.71
N TYR A 105 16.90 -6.96 -5.42
CA TYR A 105 16.48 -5.56 -5.44
C TYR A 105 15.53 -5.19 -4.29
N GLN A 106 15.01 -6.15 -3.53
CA GLN A 106 14.17 -5.90 -2.34
C GLN A 106 12.98 -4.95 -2.62
N LEU A 107 12.37 -5.08 -3.81
CA LEU A 107 11.29 -4.18 -4.25
C LEU A 107 10.08 -4.21 -3.29
N ASP A 108 9.80 -5.34 -2.65
CA ASP A 108 8.75 -5.46 -1.63
C ASP A 108 8.94 -4.49 -0.45
N GLN A 109 10.18 -4.24 -0.02
CA GLN A 109 10.51 -3.25 1.01
C GLN A 109 10.46 -1.83 0.47
N GLN A 110 10.98 -1.62 -0.76
CA GLN A 110 10.94 -0.31 -1.42
C GLN A 110 9.51 0.18 -1.66
N PHE A 111 8.55 -0.74 -1.86
CA PHE A 111 7.13 -0.44 -1.98
C PHE A 111 6.63 0.41 -0.80
N LEU A 112 7.13 0.17 0.41
CA LEU A 112 6.69 0.92 1.59
C LEU A 112 7.04 2.40 1.47
N VAL A 113 8.29 2.70 1.14
CA VAL A 113 8.77 4.10 1.06
C VAL A 113 8.28 4.78 -0.21
N GLN A 114 8.40 4.11 -1.35
CA GLN A 114 8.17 4.73 -2.65
C GLN A 114 6.71 4.69 -3.10
N THR A 115 5.86 3.90 -2.45
CA THR A 115 4.43 3.79 -2.80
C THR A 115 3.54 4.03 -1.60
N LEU A 116 3.68 3.28 -0.50
CA LEU A 116 2.78 3.42 0.64
C LEU A 116 2.93 4.78 1.34
N HIS A 117 4.15 5.22 1.68
CA HIS A 117 4.39 6.50 2.38
C HIS A 117 3.99 7.70 1.52
N GLU A 118 4.29 7.66 0.22
CA GLU A 118 3.82 8.69 -0.74
C GLU A 118 2.29 8.79 -0.75
N ALA A 119 1.59 7.66 -0.80
CA ALA A 119 0.13 7.61 -0.78
C ALA A 119 -0.42 8.15 0.54
N LEU A 120 0.15 7.75 1.68
CA LEU A 120 -0.26 8.25 3.00
C LEU A 120 -0.07 9.77 3.11
N LEU A 121 1.04 10.33 2.62
CA LEU A 121 1.24 11.78 2.64
C LEU A 121 0.21 12.51 1.77
N PHE A 122 -0.02 12.05 0.54
CA PHE A 122 -0.97 12.69 -0.36
C PHE A 122 -2.42 12.58 0.14
N ASP A 123 -2.81 11.40 0.64
CA ASP A 123 -4.19 11.11 1.07
C ASP A 123 -4.57 11.77 2.41
N SER A 124 -3.60 12.40 3.08
CA SER A 124 -3.81 13.17 4.30
C SER A 124 -4.17 14.65 4.08
N GLN A 125 -4.21 15.11 2.83
CA GLN A 125 -4.49 16.49 2.44
C GLN A 125 -5.89 16.64 1.81
N ASN A 126 -6.49 17.82 1.85
CA ASN A 126 -7.79 18.10 1.23
C ASN A 126 -7.86 17.88 -0.29
N ILE A 127 -6.73 17.92 -0.99
CA ILE A 127 -6.61 17.65 -2.44
C ILE A 127 -6.75 16.16 -2.79
N THR A 128 -6.89 15.29 -1.79
CA THR A 128 -7.07 13.86 -2.03
C THR A 128 -8.41 13.56 -2.73
N GLN A 129 -8.55 12.31 -3.18
CA GLN A 129 -9.72 11.76 -3.84
C GLN A 129 -9.93 10.30 -3.45
N PRO A 130 -11.15 9.77 -3.58
CA PRO A 130 -11.36 8.34 -3.47
C PRO A 130 -10.72 7.61 -4.66
N MET A 131 -10.41 6.32 -4.48
CA MET A 131 -9.96 5.48 -5.60
C MET A 131 -11.02 5.46 -6.70
N THR A 132 -12.26 5.18 -6.33
CA THR A 132 -13.42 5.26 -7.22
C THR A 132 -14.20 6.55 -7.00
N SER A 133 -14.27 7.38 -8.04
CA SER A 133 -15.12 8.60 -8.04
C SER A 133 -16.47 8.32 -8.71
N ALA A 134 -17.49 9.13 -8.44
CA ALA A 134 -18.73 9.07 -9.21
C ALA A 134 -18.45 9.47 -10.68
N GLN A 135 -18.93 8.66 -11.64
CA GLN A 135 -18.67 8.90 -13.07
C GLN A 135 -19.11 10.28 -13.54
N VAL A 136 -20.26 10.76 -13.02
CA VAL A 136 -20.82 12.08 -13.31
C VAL A 136 -19.88 13.24 -12.94
N ASN A 137 -18.87 13.01 -12.11
CA ASN A 137 -17.88 14.02 -11.73
C ASN A 137 -16.63 14.01 -12.62
N ILE A 138 -16.47 13.04 -13.53
CA ILE A 138 -15.29 12.87 -14.36
C ILE A 138 -15.69 12.98 -15.82
N ASN A 139 -15.64 14.18 -16.41
CA ASN A 139 -16.14 14.40 -17.78
C ASN A 139 -15.15 15.13 -18.70
N THR A 140 -14.29 15.98 -18.13
CA THR A 140 -13.33 16.77 -18.90
C THR A 140 -11.94 16.12 -18.90
N PRO A 141 -11.07 16.46 -19.85
CA PRO A 141 -9.67 16.02 -19.80
C PRO A 141 -8.96 16.40 -18.50
N GLY A 142 -9.32 17.53 -17.88
CA GLY A 142 -8.82 17.93 -16.57
C GLY A 142 -9.25 16.98 -15.45
N ASP A 143 -10.53 16.59 -15.42
CA ASP A 143 -11.04 15.63 -14.44
C ASP A 143 -10.41 14.24 -14.62
N ILE A 144 -10.17 13.84 -15.88
CA ILE A 144 -9.49 12.60 -16.20
C ILE A 144 -8.05 12.66 -15.69
N ASN A 145 -7.30 13.71 -16.03
CA ASN A 145 -5.93 13.90 -15.55
C ASN A 145 -5.86 13.90 -14.02
N TYR A 146 -6.85 14.50 -13.35
CA TYR A 146 -6.96 14.46 -11.89
C TYR A 146 -7.04 13.03 -11.35
N LYS A 147 -7.71 12.09 -12.05
CA LYS A 147 -7.74 10.68 -11.63
C LYS A 147 -6.37 9.98 -11.74
N PHE A 148 -5.47 10.44 -12.61
CA PHE A 148 -4.12 9.90 -12.79
C PHE A 148 -3.10 10.41 -11.74
N GLU A 149 -3.58 10.81 -10.57
CA GLU A 149 -2.74 11.18 -9.41
C GLU A 149 -2.43 9.96 -8.53
N ARG A 150 -1.57 10.16 -7.53
CA ARG A 150 -1.03 9.13 -6.59
C ARG A 150 -2.06 8.15 -6.02
N ILE A 151 -3.32 8.54 -5.87
CA ILE A 151 -4.38 7.65 -5.35
C ILE A 151 -4.64 6.45 -6.27
N ALA A 152 -4.71 6.65 -7.59
CA ALA A 152 -5.01 5.58 -8.53
C ALA A 152 -3.88 4.54 -8.65
N PHE A 153 -2.65 4.94 -8.31
CA PHE A 153 -1.46 4.09 -8.36
C PHE A 153 -1.14 3.55 -6.96
N ALA A 154 -0.76 4.45 -6.06
CA ALA A 154 -0.06 4.11 -4.84
C ALA A 154 -1.00 3.68 -3.71
N LYS A 155 -2.09 4.43 -3.47
CA LYS A 155 -3.15 3.98 -2.53
C LYS A 155 -3.78 2.69 -3.04
N ALA A 156 -4.13 2.65 -4.33
CA ALA A 156 -4.73 1.47 -4.94
C ALA A 156 -3.88 0.21 -4.79
N ALA A 157 -2.58 0.27 -5.12
CA ALA A 157 -1.67 -0.85 -4.92
C ALA A 157 -1.54 -1.26 -3.44
N SER A 158 -1.54 -0.29 -2.51
CA SER A 158 -1.47 -0.56 -1.07
C SER A 158 -2.73 -1.26 -0.56
N VAL A 159 -3.90 -0.87 -1.07
CA VAL A 159 -5.18 -1.51 -0.75
C VAL A 159 -5.28 -2.91 -1.38
N ILE A 160 -4.80 -3.09 -2.61
CA ILE A 160 -4.70 -4.40 -3.27
C ILE A 160 -3.77 -5.33 -2.49
N ARG A 161 -2.60 -4.83 -2.03
CA ARG A 161 -1.70 -5.57 -1.15
C ARG A 161 -2.39 -5.99 0.14
N MET A 162 -3.12 -5.08 0.79
CA MET A 162 -3.92 -5.40 1.98
C MET A 162 -4.93 -6.52 1.70
N TRP A 163 -5.68 -6.46 0.58
CA TRP A 163 -6.60 -7.54 0.22
C TRP A 163 -5.85 -8.86 0.01
N SER A 164 -4.72 -8.86 -0.70
CA SER A 164 -3.90 -10.06 -0.91
C SER A 164 -3.43 -10.68 0.41
N ILE A 165 -3.03 -9.87 1.39
CA ILE A 165 -2.60 -10.35 2.72
C ILE A 165 -3.78 -10.97 3.47
N LEU A 166 -4.93 -10.28 3.50
CA LEU A 166 -6.11 -10.74 4.23
C LEU A 166 -6.76 -11.98 3.62
N MET A 167 -6.70 -12.12 2.29
CA MET A 167 -7.21 -13.29 1.58
C MET A 167 -6.27 -14.50 1.67
N GLY A 168 -4.98 -14.25 1.83
CA GLY A 168 -3.94 -15.22 1.54
C GLY A 168 -3.69 -15.35 0.04
N GLU A 169 -2.45 -15.73 -0.29
CA GLU A 169 -1.93 -15.68 -1.66
C GLU A 169 -2.77 -16.48 -2.66
N GLU A 170 -3.16 -17.72 -2.33
CA GLU A 170 -3.87 -18.60 -3.26
C GLU A 170 -5.31 -18.16 -3.53
N ASN A 171 -6.02 -17.68 -2.50
CA ASN A 171 -7.37 -17.14 -2.66
C ASN A 171 -7.35 -15.86 -3.51
N PHE A 172 -6.40 -14.97 -3.24
CA PHE A 172 -6.24 -13.74 -4.01
C PHE A 172 -5.90 -14.04 -5.48
N LYS A 173 -4.91 -14.90 -5.75
CA LYS A 173 -4.57 -15.34 -7.11
C LYS A 173 -5.77 -15.96 -7.82
N THR A 174 -6.54 -16.80 -7.15
CA THR A 174 -7.73 -17.45 -7.72
C THR A 174 -8.81 -16.42 -8.09
N ALA A 175 -9.07 -15.44 -7.21
CA ALA A 175 -10.01 -14.35 -7.49
C ALA A 175 -9.61 -13.56 -8.74
N ILE A 176 -8.33 -13.16 -8.82
CA ILE A 176 -7.79 -12.39 -9.94
C ILE A 176 -7.82 -13.19 -11.24
N ARG A 177 -7.44 -14.49 -11.21
CA ARG A 177 -7.52 -15.37 -12.38
C ARG A 177 -8.95 -15.51 -12.89
N ASN A 178 -9.91 -15.72 -11.99
CA ASN A 178 -11.32 -15.84 -12.37
C ASN A 178 -11.83 -14.53 -13.00
N PHE A 179 -11.51 -13.38 -12.40
CA PHE A 179 -11.85 -12.06 -12.94
C PHE A 179 -11.27 -11.82 -14.34
N LEU A 180 -9.97 -12.07 -14.53
CA LEU A 180 -9.30 -11.90 -15.83
C LEU A 180 -9.82 -12.88 -16.90
N ARG A 181 -10.22 -14.09 -16.50
CA ARG A 181 -10.79 -15.08 -17.42
C ARG A 181 -12.20 -14.72 -17.84
N GLU A 182 -13.05 -14.30 -16.90
CA GLU A 182 -14.45 -13.95 -17.16
C GLU A 182 -14.58 -12.73 -18.06
N TYR A 183 -13.77 -11.69 -17.80
CA TYR A 183 -13.88 -10.42 -18.49
C TYR A 183 -12.81 -10.20 -19.57
N ARG A 184 -12.11 -11.24 -20.01
CA ARG A 184 -11.08 -11.14 -21.05
C ARG A 184 -11.63 -10.44 -22.30
N LEU A 185 -10.89 -9.46 -22.83
CA LEU A 185 -11.25 -8.61 -23.98
C LEU A 185 -12.55 -7.82 -23.77
N SER A 186 -12.81 -7.37 -22.55
CA SER A 186 -14.04 -6.67 -22.22
C SER A 186 -13.82 -5.48 -21.28
N THR A 187 -14.92 -4.79 -21.02
CA THR A 187 -14.93 -3.61 -20.17
C THR A 187 -15.42 -3.95 -18.76
N VAL A 188 -14.70 -3.49 -17.74
CA VAL A 188 -14.93 -3.85 -16.33
C VAL A 188 -15.27 -2.66 -15.44
N THR A 189 -15.94 -2.95 -14.33
CA THR A 189 -16.24 -1.99 -13.26
C THR A 189 -15.79 -2.54 -11.90
N PRO A 190 -15.57 -1.69 -10.89
CA PRO A 190 -15.16 -2.15 -9.56
C PRO A 190 -16.09 -3.22 -8.93
N PRO A 191 -17.43 -3.15 -9.06
CA PRO A 191 -18.33 -4.22 -8.60
C PRO A 191 -18.04 -5.60 -9.21
N MET A 192 -17.57 -5.67 -10.46
CA MET A 192 -17.28 -6.94 -11.14
C MET A 192 -16.05 -7.63 -10.53
N LEU A 193 -15.00 -6.87 -10.19
CA LEU A 193 -13.86 -7.38 -9.41
C LEU A 193 -14.30 -7.80 -8.00
N TYR A 194 -15.13 -6.98 -7.35
CA TYR A 194 -15.62 -7.22 -5.99
C TYR A 194 -16.32 -8.58 -5.85
N VAL A 195 -17.10 -9.01 -6.86
CA VAL A 195 -17.74 -10.33 -6.87
C VAL A 195 -16.71 -11.45 -6.70
N HIS A 196 -15.66 -11.47 -7.53
CA HIS A 196 -14.64 -12.52 -7.46
C HIS A 196 -13.80 -12.47 -6.19
N LEU A 197 -13.51 -11.26 -5.67
CA LEU A 197 -12.85 -11.12 -4.37
C LEU A 197 -13.73 -11.69 -3.25
N THR A 198 -15.04 -11.46 -3.30
CA THR A 198 -16.00 -11.97 -2.30
C THR A 198 -16.13 -13.50 -2.37
N GLU A 199 -16.23 -14.07 -3.57
CA GLU A 199 -16.32 -15.51 -3.79
C GLU A 199 -15.12 -16.29 -3.25
N ASN A 200 -13.96 -15.65 -3.19
CA ASN A 200 -12.71 -16.22 -2.70
C ASN A 200 -12.28 -15.62 -1.35
N TRP A 201 -13.15 -14.87 -0.67
CA TRP A 201 -12.84 -14.32 0.63
C TRP A 201 -12.77 -15.46 1.67
N PRO A 202 -11.74 -15.52 2.54
CA PRO A 202 -11.62 -16.61 3.51
C PRO A 202 -12.83 -16.67 4.43
N LYS A 203 -13.43 -17.86 4.55
CA LYS A 203 -14.65 -18.08 5.37
C LYS A 203 -14.41 -17.85 6.86
N GLU A 204 -13.18 -18.03 7.32
CA GLU A 204 -12.78 -17.86 8.71
C GLU A 204 -12.51 -16.39 9.08
N GLN A 205 -12.59 -15.48 8.10
CA GLN A 205 -12.29 -14.07 8.31
C GLN A 205 -13.42 -13.38 9.09
N HIS A 206 -13.05 -12.73 10.20
CA HIS A 206 -14.02 -12.04 11.08
C HIS A 206 -14.55 -10.72 10.50
N VAL A 207 -13.92 -10.19 9.44
CA VAL A 207 -14.34 -8.96 8.75
C VAL A 207 -14.90 -9.28 7.36
N THR A 208 -15.97 -8.58 6.97
CA THR A 208 -16.50 -8.67 5.62
C THR A 208 -15.65 -7.85 4.65
N LEU A 209 -15.41 -8.39 3.45
CA LEU A 209 -14.75 -7.62 2.39
C LEU A 209 -15.49 -6.31 2.12
N ASN A 210 -16.83 -6.29 2.16
CA ASN A 210 -17.63 -5.11 1.89
C ASN A 210 -17.23 -3.89 2.73
N ALA A 211 -17.02 -4.09 4.04
CA ALA A 211 -16.68 -3.00 4.95
C ALA A 211 -15.30 -2.39 4.62
N LEU A 212 -14.30 -3.24 4.40
CA LEU A 212 -12.95 -2.82 3.98
C LEU A 212 -12.98 -2.16 2.59
N TYR A 213 -13.65 -2.81 1.65
CA TYR A 213 -13.72 -2.38 0.26
C TYR A 213 -14.36 -1.00 0.15
N TYR A 214 -15.50 -0.78 0.79
CA TYR A 214 -16.16 0.52 0.78
C TYR A 214 -15.27 1.60 1.40
N ASP A 215 -14.68 1.32 2.57
CA ASP A 215 -13.91 2.31 3.32
C ASP A 215 -12.62 2.76 2.63
N PHE A 216 -11.93 1.87 1.93
CA PHE A 216 -10.68 2.23 1.25
C PHE A 216 -10.86 2.60 -0.23
N ASN A 217 -11.93 2.15 -0.88
CA ASN A 217 -12.20 2.47 -2.29
C ASN A 217 -13.03 3.75 -2.48
N ILE A 218 -14.04 3.97 -1.62
CA ILE A 218 -15.04 5.04 -1.79
C ILE A 218 -14.80 6.23 -0.85
N LYS A 219 -14.21 6.02 0.34
CA LYS A 219 -13.85 7.14 1.23
C LYS A 219 -12.45 7.66 0.90
N VAL A 220 -12.30 8.96 1.08
CA VAL A 220 -10.99 9.64 1.10
C VAL A 220 -10.27 9.38 2.41
N GLY A 221 -8.94 9.53 2.41
CA GLY A 221 -8.13 9.44 3.61
C GLY A 221 -8.02 8.02 4.18
N TYR A 222 -7.49 7.99 5.40
CA TYR A 222 -7.19 6.78 6.17
C TYR A 222 -7.08 7.12 7.67
N PRO A 223 -7.10 6.13 8.56
CA PRO A 223 -6.97 6.36 9.99
C PRO A 223 -5.52 6.50 10.45
N ARG A 224 -5.30 7.27 11.51
CA ARG A 224 -4.18 7.13 12.44
C ARG A 224 -4.67 6.34 13.64
N ILE A 225 -3.89 5.32 14.02
CA ILE A 225 -4.14 4.48 15.19
C ILE A 225 -3.25 4.97 16.32
N ILE A 226 -3.85 5.53 17.36
CA ILE A 226 -3.18 6.02 18.56
C ILE A 226 -3.07 4.85 19.54
N VAL A 227 -1.87 4.61 20.04
CA VAL A 227 -1.56 3.50 20.94
C VAL A 227 -1.07 4.04 22.27
N SER A 228 -1.71 3.64 23.36
CA SER A 228 -1.33 4.02 24.72
C SER A 228 -1.36 2.86 25.70
N LEU A 229 -0.63 3.02 26.81
CA LEU A 229 -0.63 2.10 27.96
C LEU A 229 -1.43 2.72 29.11
N ASP A 230 -2.19 1.90 29.81
CA ASP A 230 -2.68 2.24 31.15
C ASP A 230 -1.55 2.01 32.19
N GLU A 231 -1.76 2.48 33.43
CA GLU A 231 -0.73 2.55 34.49
C GLU A 231 -0.12 1.18 34.89
N ASP A 232 -0.83 0.08 34.64
CA ASP A 232 -0.41 -1.27 35.04
C ASP A 232 0.62 -1.92 34.11
N ASN A 233 1.01 -1.26 33.02
CA ASN A 233 1.90 -1.76 31.96
C ASN A 233 1.45 -3.09 31.32
N GLN A 234 0.18 -3.48 31.52
CA GLN A 234 -0.43 -4.70 30.99
C GLN A 234 -1.57 -4.39 30.04
N THR A 235 -2.27 -3.29 30.31
CA THR A 235 -3.45 -2.86 29.57
C THR A 235 -3.05 -1.81 28.56
N PHE A 236 -3.47 -2.01 27.32
CA PHE A 236 -3.23 -1.09 26.21
C PHE A 236 -4.53 -0.65 25.58
N ARG A 237 -4.52 0.55 25.02
CA ARG A 237 -5.65 1.14 24.29
C ARG A 237 -5.21 1.50 22.89
N PHE A 238 -6.03 1.11 21.93
CA PHE A 238 -5.96 1.61 20.55
C PHE A 238 -7.13 2.55 20.31
N GLU A 239 -6.88 3.69 19.66
CA GLU A 239 -7.91 4.65 19.29
C GLU A 239 -7.74 5.07 17.84
N GLN A 240 -8.81 5.06 17.05
CA GLN A 240 -8.77 5.49 15.65
C GLN A 240 -9.27 6.93 15.48
N LYS A 241 -8.54 7.72 14.69
CA LYS A 241 -8.97 9.02 14.16
C LYS A 241 -8.54 9.14 12.71
N ARG A 242 -9.27 9.88 11.87
CA ARG A 242 -8.74 10.24 10.54
C ARG A 242 -7.41 10.98 10.70
N PHE A 243 -6.40 10.62 9.91
CA PHE A 243 -5.19 11.42 9.83
C PHE A 243 -5.38 12.57 8.83
N LEU A 244 -5.00 13.78 9.25
CA LEU A 244 -5.00 14.98 8.44
C LEU A 244 -3.65 15.67 8.65
N LEU A 245 -2.99 16.04 7.56
CA LEU A 245 -1.74 16.79 7.63
C LEU A 245 -1.98 18.21 8.16
N ASN A 246 -3.09 18.82 7.74
CA ASN A 246 -3.55 20.10 8.23
C ASN A 246 -4.99 19.96 8.70
N SER A 247 -5.22 20.03 10.01
CA SER A 247 -6.55 19.91 10.62
C SER A 247 -7.52 21.04 10.24
N THR A 248 -7.03 22.12 9.63
CA THR A 248 -7.80 23.30 9.23
C THR A 248 -8.06 23.39 7.72
N ASP A 249 -7.65 22.40 6.93
CA ASP A 249 -7.74 22.42 5.46
C ASP A 249 -9.17 22.20 4.90
N GLY A 250 -10.17 22.12 5.78
CA GLY A 250 -11.57 21.88 5.45
C GLY A 250 -11.95 20.40 5.31
N SER A 251 -11.01 19.48 5.46
CA SER A 251 -11.29 18.04 5.44
C SER A 251 -12.14 17.61 6.62
N ASN A 252 -13.07 16.66 6.40
CA ASN A 252 -13.87 16.08 7.49
C ASN A 252 -13.00 15.19 8.42
N PRO A 253 -12.77 15.58 9.70
CA PRO A 253 -11.93 14.81 10.62
C PRO A 253 -12.65 13.58 11.21
N ASN A 254 -13.97 13.47 11.04
CA ASN A 254 -14.81 12.46 11.68
C ASN A 254 -14.97 11.18 10.86
N LEU A 255 -14.27 11.06 9.72
CA LEU A 255 -14.28 9.81 8.95
C LEU A 255 -13.60 8.71 9.77
N ARG A 256 -14.19 7.51 9.69
CA ARG A 256 -13.72 6.30 10.35
C ARG A 256 -13.77 5.14 9.37
N TYR A 257 -12.93 4.16 9.63
CA TYR A 257 -12.60 3.11 8.69
C TYR A 257 -12.57 1.76 9.39
N THR A 258 -13.09 0.76 8.70
CA THR A 258 -12.91 -0.63 9.06
C THR A 258 -11.45 -0.97 8.84
N THR A 259 -10.69 -1.26 9.89
CA THR A 259 -9.22 -1.28 9.83
C THR A 259 -8.66 -2.57 10.44
N PRO A 260 -7.92 -3.40 9.69
CA PRO A 260 -7.21 -4.54 10.25
C PRO A 260 -6.07 -4.08 11.16
N ILE A 261 -5.96 -4.61 12.37
CA ILE A 261 -4.90 -4.23 13.30
C ILE A 261 -4.07 -5.47 13.67
N SER A 262 -2.86 -5.55 13.12
CA SER A 262 -1.83 -6.51 13.54
C SER A 262 -0.89 -5.89 14.56
N TRP A 263 -0.48 -6.64 15.57
CA TRP A 263 0.48 -6.19 16.57
C TRP A 263 1.22 -7.35 17.23
N THR A 264 2.42 -7.07 17.73
CA THR A 264 3.22 -7.98 18.55
C THR A 264 3.93 -7.22 19.66
N THR A 265 4.37 -7.93 20.70
CA THR A 265 5.07 -7.34 21.86
C THR A 265 6.37 -8.08 22.14
N ASN A 266 7.21 -7.54 23.02
CA ASN A 266 8.42 -8.22 23.49
C ASN A 266 8.14 -9.58 24.15
N LEU A 267 6.92 -9.85 24.63
CA LEU A 267 6.55 -11.12 25.28
C LEU A 267 6.28 -12.27 24.30
N GLY A 268 5.98 -11.97 23.04
CA GLY A 268 5.49 -12.95 22.05
C GLY A 268 5.78 -12.50 20.63
N ARG A 269 7.04 -12.11 20.39
CA ARG A 269 7.51 -11.53 19.12
C ARG A 269 7.21 -12.46 17.96
N ASN A 270 6.42 -11.98 16.99
CA ASN A 270 6.20 -12.66 15.72
C ASN A 270 5.90 -11.64 14.63
N PHE A 271 6.95 -11.19 13.94
CA PHE A 271 6.84 -10.22 12.84
C PHE A 271 6.55 -10.84 11.47
N GLN A 272 6.44 -12.17 11.39
CA GLN A 272 6.08 -12.87 10.15
C GLN A 272 4.58 -13.13 10.06
N ASN A 273 3.87 -13.14 11.19
CA ASN A 273 2.43 -13.27 11.20
C ASN A 273 1.75 -11.92 10.93
N LEU A 274 1.28 -11.74 9.69
CA LEU A 274 0.54 -10.54 9.28
C LEU A 274 -0.96 -10.63 9.57
N THR A 275 -1.46 -11.76 10.10
CA THR A 275 -2.88 -11.91 10.46
C THR A 275 -3.26 -10.86 11.50
N PRO A 276 -4.31 -10.04 11.25
CA PRO A 276 -4.78 -9.07 12.22
C PRO A 276 -5.22 -9.72 13.54
N ASN A 277 -4.82 -9.12 14.66
CA ASN A 277 -5.26 -9.54 15.99
C ASN A 277 -6.74 -9.18 16.22
N PHE A 278 -7.19 -8.08 15.63
CA PHE A 278 -8.59 -7.67 15.57
C PHE A 278 -8.82 -6.71 14.40
N TYR A 279 -10.09 -6.35 14.17
CA TYR A 279 -10.48 -5.34 13.19
C TYR A 279 -11.23 -4.27 13.93
N PHE A 280 -10.87 -3.01 13.71
CA PHE A 280 -11.78 -1.92 14.01
C PHE A 280 -12.95 -1.99 13.04
N GLU A 281 -14.16 -1.88 13.53
CA GLU A 281 -15.30 -1.50 12.71
C GLU A 281 -15.35 0.03 12.52
N SER A 282 -15.91 0.50 11.40
CA SER A 282 -15.98 1.93 11.10
C SER A 282 -16.78 2.75 12.12
N HIS A 283 -17.61 2.14 12.95
CA HIS A 283 -18.35 2.84 14.01
C HIS A 283 -17.58 2.89 15.34
N GLU A 284 -16.58 2.03 15.53
CA GLU A 284 -15.78 1.95 16.75
C GLU A 284 -14.77 3.10 16.84
N THR A 285 -14.46 3.52 18.06
CA THR A 285 -13.48 4.59 18.31
C THR A 285 -12.23 4.07 19.01
N PHE A 286 -12.39 3.06 19.87
CA PHE A 286 -11.29 2.51 20.63
C PHE A 286 -11.48 1.02 20.87
N TYR A 287 -10.35 0.35 21.11
CA TYR A 287 -10.24 -1.02 21.56
C TYR A 287 -9.32 -1.03 22.79
N ARG A 288 -9.63 -1.86 23.79
CA ARG A 288 -8.77 -2.05 24.96
C ARG A 288 -8.44 -3.53 25.09
N GLY A 289 -7.15 -3.84 25.17
CA GLY A 289 -6.64 -5.19 25.40
C GLY A 289 -5.82 -5.26 26.68
N ARG A 290 -5.63 -6.46 27.20
CA ARG A 290 -4.82 -6.73 28.40
C ARG A 290 -3.94 -7.94 28.19
N MET A 291 -2.66 -7.81 28.54
CA MET A 291 -1.69 -8.90 28.56
C MET A 291 -1.64 -9.58 29.93
N ASN A 292 -1.30 -10.87 29.96
CA ASN A 292 -1.15 -11.63 31.21
C ASN A 292 0.04 -11.19 32.07
N LYS A 293 1.00 -10.47 31.48
CA LYS A 293 2.20 -9.95 32.12
C LYS A 293 2.51 -8.56 31.59
N PRO A 294 3.21 -7.71 32.35
CA PRO A 294 3.66 -6.42 31.85
C PRO A 294 4.57 -6.60 30.64
N PHE A 295 4.50 -5.68 29.69
CA PHE A 295 5.33 -5.69 28.49
C PHE A 295 6.06 -4.35 28.30
N ASP A 296 7.20 -4.41 27.61
CA ASP A 296 8.05 -3.24 27.42
C ASP A 296 7.54 -2.42 26.23
N TRP A 297 7.27 -3.06 25.11
CA TRP A 297 6.84 -2.39 23.89
C TRP A 297 5.83 -3.22 23.13
N ILE A 298 5.06 -2.52 22.29
CA ILE A 298 4.13 -3.09 21.32
C ILE A 298 4.42 -2.44 19.97
N ILE A 299 4.55 -3.26 18.92
CA ILE A 299 4.66 -2.78 17.54
C ILE A 299 3.36 -3.14 16.84
N VAL A 300 2.71 -2.14 16.26
CA VAL A 300 1.44 -2.24 15.54
C VAL A 300 1.70 -2.05 14.04
N ASN A 301 0.82 -2.63 13.21
CA ASN A 301 0.96 -2.68 11.76
C ASN A 301 2.26 -3.39 11.35
N ILE A 302 2.34 -4.69 11.66
CA ILE A 302 3.53 -5.51 11.38
C ILE A 302 3.89 -5.40 9.88
N LYS A 303 5.15 -5.08 9.60
CA LYS A 303 5.70 -4.77 8.26
C LYS A 303 4.90 -3.74 7.44
N GLN A 304 4.23 -2.84 8.16
CA GLN A 304 3.31 -1.84 7.63
C GLN A 304 2.36 -2.46 6.58
N ALA A 305 1.81 -3.63 6.90
CA ALA A 305 0.97 -4.44 6.03
C ALA A 305 -0.29 -3.68 5.53
N PHE A 306 -0.79 -2.77 6.36
CA PHE A 306 -2.09 -2.14 6.19
C PHE A 306 -2.00 -0.62 6.07
N TYR A 307 -3.01 0.00 5.46
CA TYR A 307 -3.01 1.40 5.03
C TYR A 307 -3.42 2.36 6.16
N TYR A 308 -2.54 2.54 7.15
CA TYR A 308 -2.70 3.50 8.24
C TYR A 308 -1.37 3.85 8.92
N ARG A 309 -1.37 4.97 9.64
CA ARG A 309 -0.25 5.44 10.49
C ARG A 309 -0.45 5.04 11.94
N VAL A 310 0.65 4.83 12.69
CA VAL A 310 0.62 4.44 14.10
C VAL A 310 1.26 5.51 14.98
N HIS A 311 0.49 6.05 15.93
CA HIS A 311 0.96 7.05 16.88
C HIS A 311 1.09 6.47 18.28
N TYR A 312 2.33 6.17 18.68
CA TYR A 312 2.65 5.67 20.02
C TYR A 312 2.73 6.84 21.01
N GLN A 313 1.88 6.85 22.04
CA GLN A 313 1.95 7.86 23.11
C GLN A 313 3.01 7.49 24.15
N PRO A 314 3.61 8.47 24.86
CA PRO A 314 4.45 8.18 26.02
C PRO A 314 3.70 7.31 27.06
N PRO A 315 4.37 6.33 27.69
CA PRO A 315 5.80 6.04 27.62
C PRO A 315 6.21 5.08 26.49
N LEU A 316 5.29 4.61 25.64
CA LEU A 316 5.58 3.57 24.65
C LEU A 316 6.63 3.98 23.63
N LEU A 317 6.57 5.22 23.11
CA LEU A 317 7.53 5.69 22.11
C LEU A 317 8.97 5.58 22.62
N GLY A 318 9.24 6.07 23.83
CA GLY A 318 10.56 5.94 24.44
C GLY A 318 10.97 4.49 24.76
N ARG A 319 10.02 3.59 25.02
CA ARG A 319 10.32 2.15 25.19
C ARG A 319 10.65 1.47 23.87
N ILE A 320 9.99 1.86 22.79
CA ILE A 320 10.31 1.41 21.43
C ILE A 320 11.71 1.90 21.04
N GLN A 321 12.02 3.18 21.26
CA GLN A 321 13.36 3.73 21.01
C GLN A 321 14.44 2.92 21.74
N LYS A 322 14.25 2.65 23.04
CA LYS A 322 15.16 1.80 23.81
C LYS A 322 15.29 0.39 23.23
N ALA A 323 14.23 -0.19 22.68
CA ALA A 323 14.29 -1.49 22.01
C ALA A 323 15.13 -1.43 20.72
N LEU A 324 14.99 -0.34 19.95
CA LEU A 324 15.76 -0.12 18.74
C LEU A 324 17.25 0.10 19.01
N THR A 325 17.63 0.64 20.18
CA THR A 325 19.06 0.75 20.57
C THR A 325 19.72 -0.57 21.01
N LYS A 326 18.95 -1.65 21.16
CA LYS A 326 19.50 -2.98 21.50
C LYS A 326 20.06 -3.66 20.25
N ALA A 327 20.81 -4.75 20.45
CA ALA A 327 21.32 -5.59 19.37
C ALA A 327 20.21 -6.00 18.38
N ASP A 328 20.54 -5.97 17.08
CA ASP A 328 19.62 -6.22 15.95
C ASP A 328 18.30 -5.45 16.04
N HIS A 329 18.29 -4.28 16.69
CA HIS A 329 17.10 -3.46 16.92
C HIS A 329 15.95 -4.25 17.58
N SER A 330 16.28 -5.20 18.47
CA SER A 330 15.33 -6.16 19.07
C SER A 330 14.56 -7.01 18.06
N GLU A 331 15.12 -7.23 16.87
CA GLU A 331 14.52 -7.93 15.72
C GLU A 331 13.29 -7.22 15.14
N ILE A 332 13.07 -5.93 15.45
CA ILE A 332 12.00 -5.13 14.85
C ILE A 332 12.34 -4.98 13.35
N PRO A 333 11.48 -5.40 12.40
CA PRO A 333 11.80 -5.41 10.97
C PRO A 333 12.07 -4.01 10.42
N VAL A 334 12.91 -3.92 9.39
CA VAL A 334 13.29 -2.66 8.73
C VAL A 334 12.07 -1.89 8.23
N GLU A 335 11.04 -2.60 7.79
CA GLU A 335 9.75 -2.06 7.38
C GLU A 335 9.06 -1.28 8.50
N ASN A 336 9.07 -1.84 9.72
CA ASN A 336 8.49 -1.17 10.88
C ASN A 336 9.35 -0.01 11.36
N ARG A 337 10.68 -0.13 11.30
CA ARG A 337 11.60 0.96 11.66
C ARG A 337 11.42 2.17 10.74
N ALA A 338 11.38 1.94 9.43
CA ALA A 338 11.09 2.96 8.42
C ALA A 338 9.70 3.60 8.63
N ALA A 339 8.66 2.79 8.89
CA ALA A 339 7.31 3.27 9.16
C ALA A 339 7.25 4.20 10.38
N ILE A 340 7.95 3.87 11.46
CA ILE A 340 7.97 4.70 12.68
C ILE A 340 8.61 6.07 12.39
N ILE A 341 9.72 6.10 11.65
CA ILE A 341 10.37 7.36 11.28
C ILE A 341 9.44 8.21 10.40
N ASP A 342 8.85 7.62 9.35
CA ASP A 342 7.90 8.33 8.47
C ASP A 342 6.69 8.88 9.27
N ASP A 343 6.13 8.07 10.17
CA ASP A 343 5.02 8.46 11.03
C ASP A 343 5.38 9.64 11.93
N LEU A 344 6.56 9.62 12.57
CA LEU A 344 7.01 10.71 13.45
C LEU A 344 7.16 12.04 12.70
N PHE A 345 7.80 12.04 11.53
CA PHE A 345 7.91 13.25 10.72
C PHE A 345 6.56 13.79 10.28
N ASN A 346 5.62 12.91 9.89
CA ASN A 346 4.27 13.33 9.51
C ASN A 346 3.45 13.84 10.71
N PHE A 347 3.65 13.29 11.91
CA PHE A 347 3.00 13.81 13.12
C PHE A 347 3.57 15.17 13.54
N ALA A 348 4.88 15.38 13.42
CA ALA A 348 5.48 16.69 13.67
C ALA A 348 5.02 17.73 12.64
N LEU A 349 4.98 17.35 11.36
CA LEU A 349 4.47 18.22 10.28
C LEU A 349 2.99 18.59 10.48
N ALA A 350 2.21 17.71 11.11
CA ALA A 350 0.81 17.95 11.45
C ALA A 350 0.61 18.60 12.84
N GLU A 351 1.68 19.06 13.49
CA GLU A 351 1.66 19.72 14.81
C GLU A 351 1.09 18.83 15.94
N LEU A 352 1.25 17.51 15.82
CA LEU A 352 0.77 16.52 16.79
C LEU A 352 1.82 16.13 17.83
N ILE A 353 3.10 16.33 17.50
CA ILE A 353 4.28 16.17 18.35
C ILE A 353 5.31 17.25 17.99
N ASP A 354 6.31 17.49 18.83
CA ASP A 354 7.40 18.42 18.51
C ASP A 354 8.51 17.73 17.66
N TYR A 355 9.18 18.49 16.79
CA TYR A 355 10.37 17.99 16.06
C TYR A 355 11.50 17.58 16.99
N VAL A 356 11.61 18.16 18.20
CA VAL A 356 12.54 17.72 19.24
C VAL A 356 12.30 16.24 19.58
N GLU A 357 11.05 15.81 19.75
CA GLU A 357 10.73 14.40 20.02
C GLU A 357 11.13 13.48 18.85
N VAL A 358 10.99 13.96 17.61
CA VAL A 358 11.42 13.22 16.41
C VAL A 358 12.93 13.04 16.40
N PHE A 359 13.69 14.12 16.59
CA PHE A 359 15.15 14.07 16.54
C PHE A 359 15.75 13.29 17.72
N GLU A 360 15.17 13.42 18.91
CA GLU A 360 15.53 12.57 20.05
C GLU A 360 15.28 11.10 19.71
N PHE A 361 14.10 10.76 19.19
CA PHE A 361 13.80 9.38 18.79
C PHE A 361 14.85 8.84 17.81
N MET A 362 15.21 9.62 16.78
CA MET A 362 16.16 9.25 15.73
C MET A 362 17.60 8.99 16.21
N GLU A 363 17.97 9.30 17.46
CA GLU A 363 19.31 8.98 17.98
C GLU A 363 19.69 7.49 17.85
N TYR A 364 18.70 6.57 17.87
CA TYR A 364 18.96 5.14 17.63
C TYR A 364 19.56 4.86 16.24
N MET A 365 19.31 5.73 15.25
CA MET A 365 19.81 5.57 13.88
C MET A 365 21.33 5.59 13.79
N SER A 366 22.03 6.07 14.83
CA SER A 366 23.49 5.91 14.96
C SER A 366 23.95 4.45 14.93
N THR A 367 23.03 3.49 15.14
CA THR A 367 23.28 2.05 15.12
C THR A 367 22.55 1.30 14.00
N GLU A 368 21.82 2.01 13.14
CA GLU A 368 21.09 1.44 11.99
C GLU A 368 22.05 1.11 10.84
N THR A 369 21.77 0.05 10.08
CA THR A 369 22.64 -0.45 8.99
C THR A 369 21.89 -0.74 7.72
#